data_AF-A0AAV4ZWM9-F1
#
_entry.id   AF-A0AAV4ZWM9-F1
#
_cell.length_a   1.000
_cell.length_b   1.000
_cell.length_c   1.000
_cell.angle_alpha   90.00
_cell.angle_beta   90.00
_cell.angle_gamma   90.00
#
_symmetry.space_group_name_H-M   'P 1'
#
loop_
_entity.id
_entity.type
_entity.pdbx_description
1 polymer ?
#
loop_
_entity_poly.entity_id
_entity_poly.type
_entity_poly.pdbx_seq_one_letter_code
_entity_poly.pdbx_strand_id
1 'polypeptide(L)'
;MSSFTLDGRVRLSVALALADDGRDPPVSPGREAEARGLGMCGVEVDAARRGRSFDARTSRALALALAAASRDGGRLHEERARAVWSGIPAEVCREIESLAIELASDGAAPDPEPTVARDG
;
A
#
# COMPACT_ATOMS: atom_id res chain seq x y z
N MET A 1 -15.12 20.99 4.24
CA MET A 1 -14.37 19.75 4.55
C MET A 1 -13.35 19.56 3.45
N SER A 2 -12.07 19.36 3.74
CA SER A 2 -11.07 19.09 2.70
C SER A 2 -11.40 17.76 2.02
N SER A 3 -11.32 17.74 0.69
CA SER A 3 -11.41 16.49 -0.05
C SER A 3 -10.17 15.66 0.23
N PHE A 4 -10.33 14.38 0.55
CA PHE A 4 -9.22 13.45 0.68
C PHE A 4 -8.62 13.20 -0.72
N THR A 5 -7.29 13.20 -0.83
CA THR A 5 -6.58 13.04 -2.11
C THR A 5 -5.45 12.02 -1.96
N LEU A 6 -5.05 11.40 -3.08
CA LEU A 6 -3.89 10.54 -3.16
C LEU A 6 -2.60 11.37 -3.30
N ASP A 7 -2.31 12.18 -2.29
CA ASP A 7 -1.12 13.03 -2.23
C ASP A 7 0.17 12.22 -1.98
N GLY A 8 1.32 12.90 -1.99
CA GLY A 8 2.62 12.26 -1.82
C GLY A 8 2.74 11.47 -0.51
N ARG A 9 2.11 11.93 0.57
CA ARG A 9 2.17 11.29 1.89
C ARG A 9 1.34 10.01 1.90
N VAL A 10 0.13 10.04 1.33
CA VAL A 10 -0.71 8.84 1.20
C VAL A 10 -0.04 7.82 0.26
N ARG A 11 0.51 8.27 -0.87
CA ARG A 11 1.23 7.41 -1.82
C ARG A 11 2.42 6.71 -1.18
N LEU A 12 3.27 7.45 -0.47
CA LEU A 12 4.42 6.87 0.22
C LEU A 12 3.98 5.91 1.33
N SER A 13 2.90 6.24 2.06
CA SER A 13 2.36 5.35 3.10
C SER A 13 1.90 4.01 2.50
N VAL A 14 1.24 4.03 1.34
CA VAL A 14 0.85 2.80 0.60
C VAL A 14 2.11 2.02 0.18
N ALA A 15 3.11 2.69 -0.40
CA ALA A 15 4.34 2.04 -0.83
C ALA A 15 5.13 1.40 0.34
N LEU A 16 5.13 2.04 1.51
CA LEU A 16 5.71 1.49 2.74
C LEU A 16 4.93 0.27 3.22
N ALA A 17 3.60 0.35 3.26
CA ALA A 17 2.75 -0.76 3.71
C ALA A 17 2.87 -2.01 2.82
N LEU A 18 3.12 -1.83 1.52
CA LEU A 18 3.21 -2.93 0.55
C LEU A 18 4.62 -3.51 0.37
N ALA A 19 5.66 -2.78 0.75
CA ALA A 19 7.04 -3.26 0.59
C ALA A 19 7.49 -4.22 1.70
N ASP A 20 6.87 -4.14 2.87
CA ASP A 20 7.11 -5.10 3.94
C ASP A 20 6.18 -6.30 3.76
N ASP A 21 6.70 -7.38 3.18
CA ASP A 21 6.07 -8.70 3.12
C ASP A 21 5.98 -9.40 4.50
N GLY A 22 5.94 -8.62 5.58
CA GLY A 22 5.91 -9.09 6.96
C GLY A 22 7.27 -9.41 7.58
N ARG A 23 8.39 -9.18 6.87
CA ARG A 23 9.75 -9.48 7.37
C ARG A 23 10.41 -8.39 8.23
N ASP A 24 9.74 -7.26 8.43
CA ASP A 24 10.26 -6.05 9.11
C ASP A 24 11.71 -5.66 8.73
N PRO A 25 12.15 -5.70 7.44
CA PRO A 25 13.45 -5.17 7.05
C PRO A 25 13.54 -3.65 7.28
N PRO A 26 14.74 -3.10 7.58
CA PRO A 26 14.90 -1.66 7.72
C PRO A 26 14.48 -0.91 6.44
N VAL A 27 13.87 0.26 6.63
CA VAL A 27 13.47 1.13 5.52
C VAL A 27 14.72 1.55 4.74
N SER A 28 14.62 1.56 3.41
CA SER A 28 15.74 2.03 2.60
C SER A 28 16.03 3.52 2.86
N PRO A 29 17.30 3.95 2.87
CA PRO A 29 17.65 5.36 3.11
C PRO A 29 16.95 6.35 2.16
N GLY A 30 16.68 5.92 0.92
CA GLY A 30 15.94 6.71 -0.07
C GLY A 30 14.49 6.97 0.37
N ARG A 31 13.79 5.94 0.85
CA ARG A 31 12.41 6.09 1.35
C ARG A 31 12.34 6.88 2.65
N GLU A 32 13.34 6.76 3.52
CA GLU A 32 13.43 7.62 4.70
C GLU A 32 13.64 9.09 4.35
N ALA A 33 14.48 9.37 3.35
CA ALA A 33 14.70 10.73 2.87
C ALA A 33 13.44 11.32 2.24
N GLU A 34 12.72 10.53 1.44
CA GLU A 34 11.42 10.91 0.88
C GLU A 34 10.38 11.19 1.97
N ALA A 35 10.27 10.30 2.97
CA ALA A 35 9.38 10.47 4.11
C ALA A 35 9.66 11.78 4.87
N ARG A 36 10.95 12.06 5.13
CA ARG A 36 11.38 13.33 5.73
C ARG A 36 11.03 14.53 4.87
N GLY A 37 11.20 14.44 3.54
CA GLY A 37 10.80 15.48 2.59
C GLY A 37 9.29 15.78 2.61
N LEU A 38 8.48 14.78 2.94
CA LEU A 38 7.02 14.88 3.11
C LEU A 38 6.60 15.21 4.55
N GLY A 39 7.55 15.53 5.43
CA GLY A 39 7.31 15.87 6.83
C GLY A 39 6.79 14.71 7.67
N MET A 40 7.06 13.46 7.29
CA MET A 40 6.74 12.28 8.10
C MET A 40 7.82 12.08 9.16
N CYS A 41 7.41 11.80 10.39
CA CYS A 41 8.33 11.37 11.44
C CYS A 41 8.51 9.85 11.45
N GLY A 42 9.56 9.36 12.14
CA GLY A 42 9.89 7.93 12.18
C GLY A 42 8.71 7.06 12.64
N VAL A 43 7.94 7.50 13.64
CA VAL A 43 6.79 6.73 14.13
C VAL A 43 5.65 6.62 13.11
N GLU A 44 5.51 7.60 12.20
CA GLU A 44 4.51 7.56 11.13
C GLU A 44 4.97 6.66 9.99
N VAL A 45 6.27 6.66 9.68
CA VAL A 45 6.88 5.70 8.74
C VAL A 45 6.67 4.28 9.28
N ASP A 46 6.99 4.05 10.55
CA ASP A 46 6.81 2.76 11.22
C ASP A 46 5.35 2.31 11.32
N ALA A 47 4.41 3.26 11.46
CA ALA A 47 2.99 2.96 11.41
C ALA A 47 2.58 2.55 9.99
N ALA A 48 3.00 3.31 8.97
CA ALA A 48 2.66 3.05 7.58
C ALA A 48 3.17 1.68 7.10
N ARG A 49 4.40 1.32 7.46
CA ARG A 49 4.98 -0.02 7.22
C ARG A 49 4.12 -1.15 7.77
N ARG A 50 3.47 -0.92 8.91
CA ARG A 50 2.57 -1.89 9.54
C ARG A 50 1.13 -1.81 9.01
N GLY A 51 0.90 -1.07 7.93
CA GLY A 51 -0.41 -0.84 7.35
C GLY A 51 -1.33 0.04 8.20
N ARG A 52 -0.76 0.92 9.04
CA ARG A 52 -1.50 1.78 9.98
C ARG A 52 -1.20 3.25 9.74
N SER A 53 -2.11 4.11 10.19
CA SER A 53 -1.88 5.54 10.26
C SER A 53 -2.63 6.13 11.46
N PHE A 54 -2.13 7.24 11.99
CA PHE A 54 -2.82 8.02 13.02
C PHE A 54 -3.99 8.84 12.43
N ASP A 55 -3.99 9.09 11.12
CA ASP A 55 -5.13 9.67 10.42
C ASP A 55 -6.10 8.56 9.99
N ALA A 56 -7.37 8.71 10.39
CA ALA A 56 -8.39 7.67 10.16
C ALA A 56 -8.64 7.40 8.67
N ARG A 57 -8.64 8.44 7.82
CA ARG A 57 -8.84 8.25 6.38
C ARG A 57 -7.62 7.61 5.72
N THR A 58 -6.43 8.00 6.11
CA THR A 58 -5.18 7.38 5.64
C THR A 58 -5.11 5.92 6.07
N SER A 59 -5.47 5.60 7.32
CA SER A 59 -5.56 4.23 7.81
C SER A 59 -6.53 3.39 6.98
N ARG A 60 -7.65 4.01 6.58
CA ARG A 60 -8.64 3.40 5.70
C ARG A 60 -8.14 3.19 4.26
N ALA A 61 -7.40 4.15 3.71
CA ALA A 61 -6.74 4.03 2.42
C ALA A 61 -5.70 2.90 2.42
N LEU A 62 -4.93 2.74 3.50
CA LEU A 62 -3.97 1.63 3.65
C LEU A 62 -4.66 0.27 3.70
N ALA A 63 -5.76 0.15 4.44
CA ALA A 63 -6.55 -1.09 4.48
C ALA A 63 -7.09 -1.48 3.08
N LEU A 64 -7.56 -0.50 2.32
CA LEU A 64 -8.00 -0.69 0.92
C LEU A 64 -6.83 -1.14 0.02
N ALA A 65 -5.69 -0.44 0.09
CA ALA A 65 -4.51 -0.78 -0.70
C ALA A 65 -4.02 -2.21 -0.42
N LEU A 66 -3.95 -2.61 0.86
CA LEU A 66 -3.55 -3.96 1.26
C LEU A 66 -4.52 -5.03 0.75
N ALA A 67 -5.83 -4.77 0.76
CA ALA A 67 -6.83 -5.69 0.21
C ALA A 67 -6.75 -5.79 -1.33
N ALA A 68 -6.46 -4.68 -2.01
CA ALA A 68 -6.26 -4.66 -3.45
C ALA A 68 -5.00 -5.45 -3.85
N ALA A 69 -3.89 -5.25 -3.14
CA ALA A 69 -2.63 -5.96 -3.37
C ALA A 69 -2.74 -7.47 -3.09
N SER A 70 -3.53 -7.89 -2.08
CA SER A 70 -3.70 -9.31 -1.77
C SER A 70 -4.56 -10.07 -2.79
N ARG A 71 -5.17 -9.39 -3.78
CA ARG A 71 -6.07 -9.98 -4.79
C ARG A 71 -7.23 -10.78 -4.21
N ASP A 72 -7.64 -10.46 -2.99
CA ASP A 72 -8.82 -11.04 -2.35
C ASP A 72 -10.04 -10.18 -2.70
N GLY A 73 -10.81 -10.63 -3.69
CA GLY A 73 -11.95 -9.87 -4.23
C GLY A 73 -13.07 -9.61 -3.21
N GLY A 74 -13.27 -10.52 -2.24
CA GLY A 74 -14.27 -10.35 -1.19
C GLY A 74 -13.85 -9.25 -0.21
N ARG A 75 -12.62 -9.36 0.30
CA ARG A 75 -12.03 -8.35 1.18
C ARG A 75 -11.93 -6.99 0.50
N LEU A 76 -11.54 -6.93 -0.78
CA LEU A 76 -11.45 -5.69 -1.54
C LEU A 76 -12.80 -4.95 -1.59
N HIS A 77 -13.89 -5.66 -1.87
CA HIS A 77 -15.22 -5.05 -1.93
C HIS A 77 -15.64 -4.42 -0.59
N GLU A 78 -15.44 -5.17 0.50
CA GLU A 78 -15.70 -4.66 1.85
C GLU A 78 -14.83 -3.44 2.17
N GLU A 79 -13.53 -3.53 1.86
CA GLU A 79 -12.60 -2.47 2.17
C GLU A 79 -12.91 -1.18 1.40
N ARG A 80 -13.31 -1.30 0.14
CA ARG A 80 -13.78 -0.16 -0.68
C ARG A 80 -15.03 0.47 -0.09
N ALA A 81 -16.01 -0.33 0.33
CA ALA A 81 -17.26 0.18 0.89
C ALA A 81 -17.01 1.03 2.15
N ARG A 82 -16.22 0.53 3.13
CA ARG A 82 -15.94 1.35 4.32
C ARG A 82 -14.97 2.50 4.04
N ALA A 83 -14.16 2.47 2.97
CA ALA A 83 -13.37 3.63 2.53
C ALA A 83 -14.27 4.78 2.09
N VAL A 84 -15.28 4.49 1.26
CA VAL A 84 -16.30 5.48 0.85
C VAL A 84 -17.06 6.01 2.06
N TRP A 85 -17.48 5.13 2.99
CA TRP A 85 -18.18 5.55 4.21
C TRP A 85 -17.33 6.45 5.13
N SER A 86 -16.00 6.33 5.08
CA SER A 86 -15.09 7.21 5.82
C SER A 86 -14.87 8.59 5.18
N GLY A 87 -15.49 8.83 4.01
CA GLY A 87 -15.38 10.08 3.26
C GLY A 87 -14.21 10.12 2.28
N ILE A 88 -13.70 8.97 1.85
CA ILE A 88 -12.77 8.89 0.72
C ILE A 88 -13.61 8.82 -0.57
N PRO A 89 -13.41 9.73 -1.54
CA PRO A 89 -14.16 9.68 -2.78
C PRO A 89 -13.95 8.36 -3.55
N ALA A 90 -14.97 7.92 -4.29
CA ALA A 90 -14.93 6.64 -4.98
C ALA A 90 -13.85 6.60 -6.08
N GLU A 91 -13.58 7.74 -6.72
CA GLU A 91 -12.49 7.91 -7.67
C GLU A 91 -11.12 7.74 -7.01
N VAL A 92 -10.92 8.32 -5.83
CA VAL A 92 -9.66 8.18 -5.07
C VAL A 92 -9.49 6.74 -4.58
N CYS A 93 -10.58 6.04 -4.22
CA CYS A 93 -10.51 4.61 -3.92
C CYS A 93 -9.96 3.81 -5.11
N ARG A 94 -10.43 4.08 -6.33
CA ARG A 94 -9.93 3.41 -7.54
C ARG A 94 -8.45 3.73 -7.79
N GLU A 95 -8.04 4.97 -7.57
CA GLU A 95 -6.62 5.36 -7.69
C GLU A 95 -5.72 4.61 -6.69
N ILE A 96 -6.18 4.47 -5.44
CA ILE A 96 -5.47 3.70 -4.40
C ILE A 96 -5.33 2.23 -4.82
N GLU A 97 -6.41 1.63 -5.32
CA GLU A 97 -6.42 0.24 -5.76
C GLU A 97 -5.47 0.02 -6.94
N SER A 98 -5.52 0.88 -7.96
CA SER A 98 -4.59 0.83 -9.11
C SER A 98 -3.14 0.95 -8.65
N LEU A 99 -2.83 1.93 -7.80
CA LEU A 99 -1.48 2.10 -7.24
C LEU A 99 -1.01 0.85 -6.49
N ALA A 100 -1.89 0.25 -5.68
CA ALA A 100 -1.56 -0.94 -4.93
C ALA A 100 -1.27 -2.15 -5.83
N ILE A 101 -2.03 -2.31 -6.90
CA ILE A 101 -1.83 -3.38 -7.89
C ILE A 101 -0.52 -3.17 -8.65
N GLU A 102 -0.21 -1.94 -9.04
CA GLU A 102 1.06 -1.60 -9.71
C GLU A 102 2.25 -1.93 -8.82
N LEU A 103 2.24 -1.47 -7.57
CA LEU A 103 3.32 -1.71 -6.61
C LEU A 103 3.49 -3.19 -6.24
N ALA A 104 2.39 -3.94 -6.10
CA ALA A 104 2.45 -5.37 -5.84
C ALA A 104 2.99 -6.18 -7.03
N SER A 105 2.80 -5.67 -8.26
CA SER A 105 3.31 -6.32 -9.47
C SER A 105 4.78 -6.03 -9.72
N ASP A 106 5.29 -4.86 -9.29
CA ASP A 106 6.70 -4.48 -9.39
C ASP A 106 7.60 -5.20 -8.36
N GLY A 107 7.02 -5.62 -7.22
CA GLY A 107 7.72 -6.41 -6.19
C GLY A 107 7.73 -7.92 -6.43
N ALA A 108 6.90 -8.43 -7.34
CA ALA A 108 6.86 -9.84 -7.70
C ALA A 108 7.96 -10.15 -8.72
N ALA A 109 9.14 -10.59 -8.26
CA ALA A 109 10.07 -11.29 -9.15
C ALA A 109 9.31 -12.45 -9.84
N PRO A 110 9.48 -12.67 -11.16
CA PRO A 110 8.80 -13.78 -11.83
C PRO A 110 9.24 -15.09 -11.17
N ASP A 111 8.26 -15.94 -10.81
CA ASP A 111 8.52 -17.30 -10.34
C ASP A 111 9.51 -17.97 -11.33
N PRO A 112 10.60 -18.60 -10.86
CA PRO A 112 11.46 -19.36 -11.76
C PRO A 112 10.64 -20.49 -12.37
N GLU A 113 10.49 -20.48 -13.69
CA GLU A 113 9.80 -21.55 -14.44
C GLU A 113 10.35 -22.92 -14.01
N PRO A 114 9.48 -23.93 -13.81
CA PRO A 114 9.95 -25.26 -13.46
C PRO A 114 10.83 -25.78 -14.59
N THR A 115 12.13 -25.90 -14.31
CA THR A 115 13.08 -26.54 -15.22
C THR A 115 12.63 -27.98 -15.39
N VAL A 116 11.95 -28.26 -16.49
CA VAL A 116 11.60 -29.62 -16.89
C VAL A 116 12.92 -30.31 -17.22
N ALA A 117 13.44 -31.05 -16.24
CA ALA A 117 14.50 -32.01 -16.45
C ALA A 117 14.02 -33.02 -17.50
N ARG A 118 14.51 -32.87 -18.73
CA ARG A 118 14.45 -33.93 -19.72
C ARG A 118 15.56 -34.92 -19.35
N ASP A 119 15.20 -35.96 -18.61
CA ASP A 119 16.01 -37.16 -18.54
C ASP A 119 16.11 -37.77 -19.94
N GLY A 120 17.36 -38.08 -20.34
CA GLY A 120 17.70 -38.75 -21.58
C GLY A 120 17.69 -40.26 -21.47
#